data_AF-Q19PZ9-F1
#
_entry.id   AF-Q19PZ9-F1
#
_cell.length_a   1.000
_cell.length_b   1.000
_cell.length_c   1.000
_cell.angle_alpha   90.00
_cell.angle_beta   90.00
_cell.angle_gamma   90.00
#
_symmetry.space_group_name_H-M   'P 1'
#
loop_
_entity.id
_entity.type
_entity.pdbx_description
1 polymer ?
#
loop_
_entity_poly.entity_id
_entity_poly.type
_entity_poly.pdbx_seq_one_letter_code
_entity_poly.pdbx_strand_id
1 'polypeptide(L)' 'KESSTIFHRTHKKCIAVHPISSALSLMPCDSNNAFQQFTFKALKPRF' A
#
# COMPACT_ATOMS: atom_id res chain seq x y z
N LYS A 1 -6.35 -10.07 -11.96
CA LYS A 1 -5.64 -10.13 -10.66
C LYS A 1 -5.32 -8.68 -10.30
N GLU A 2 -6.21 -8.02 -9.55
CA GLU A 2 -6.00 -6.63 -9.14
C GLU A 2 -4.79 -6.60 -8.21
N SER A 3 -3.79 -5.79 -8.55
CA SER A 3 -2.60 -5.64 -7.72
C SER A 3 -2.98 -4.81 -6.50
N SER A 4 -3.11 -5.44 -5.33
CA SER A 4 -3.41 -4.76 -4.06
C SER A 4 -2.25 -3.88 -3.55
N THR A 5 -1.23 -3.60 -4.37
CA THR A 5 -0.08 -2.79 -3.96
C THR A 5 -0.16 -1.38 -4.53
N ILE A 6 0.20 -0.36 -3.75
CA ILE A 6 0.23 1.02 -4.23
C ILE A 6 1.63 1.32 -4.78
N PHE A 7 1.73 1.45 -6.11
CA PHE A 7 3.00 1.70 -6.80
C PHE A 7 3.28 3.20 -6.98
N HIS A 8 4.40 3.65 -6.44
CA HIS A 8 4.93 5.00 -6.64
C HIS A 8 5.73 5.08 -7.95
N ARG A 9 5.13 5.71 -8.97
CA ARG A 9 5.68 5.76 -10.34
C ARG A 9 7.07 6.37 -10.43
N THR A 10 7.34 7.48 -9.75
CA THR A 10 8.60 8.23 -9.87
C THR A 10 9.78 7.48 -9.26
N HIS A 11 9.56 6.80 -8.13
CA HIS A 11 10.62 6.07 -7.41
C HIS A 11 10.66 4.59 -7.73
N LYS A 12 9.69 4.09 -8.52
CA LYS A 12 9.51 2.67 -8.82
C LYS A 12 9.49 1.79 -7.57
N LYS A 13 8.85 2.29 -6.51
CA LYS A 13 8.74 1.65 -5.19
C LYS A 13 7.27 1.48 -4.81
N CYS A 14 6.98 0.56 -3.91
CA CYS A 14 5.64 0.35 -3.38
C CYS A 14 5.52 0.99 -2.00
N ILE A 15 4.32 1.46 -1.67
CA ILE A 15 4.01 1.88 -0.31
C ILE A 15 3.97 0.64 0.59
N ALA A 16 4.54 0.75 1.78
CA ALA A 16 4.51 -0.29 2.80
C ALA A 16 4.21 0.32 4.17
N VAL A 17 3.50 -0.40 5.01
CA VAL A 17 3.31 -0.05 6.42
C VAL A 17 4.35 -0.73 7.29
N HIS A 18 4.99 0.01 8.19
CA HIS A 18 5.91 -0.57 9.15
C HIS A 18 5.13 -1.33 10.25
N PRO A 19 5.44 -2.60 10.56
CA PRO A 19 4.61 -3.46 11.41
C PRO A 19 4.47 -2.96 12.85
N ILE A 20 5.45 -2.21 13.36
CA ILE A 20 5.51 -1.79 14.77
C ILE A 20 5.03 -0.35 14.95
N SER A 21 5.51 0.56 14.10
CA SER A 21 5.23 2.00 14.25
C SER A 21 4.04 2.47 13.44
N SER A 22 3.47 1.59 12.60
CA SER A 22 2.40 1.93 11.65
C SER A 22 2.75 3.08 10.70
N ALA A 23 4.04 3.41 10.56
CA ALA A 23 4.52 4.43 9.66
C ALA A 23 4.43 3.95 8.20
N LEU A 24 4.07 4.85 7.29
CA LEU A 24 4.10 4.58 5.85
C LEU A 24 5.49 4.89 5.30
N SER A 25 6.01 3.98 4.47
CA SER A 25 7.33 4.12 3.86
C SER A 25 7.32 3.61 2.42
N LEU A 26 8.33 4.01 1.64
CA LEU A 26 8.54 3.53 0.27
C LEU A 26 9.57 2.41 0.27
N MET A 27 9.13 1.19 -0.04
CA MET A 27 9.97 0.00 -0.11
C MET A 27 10.02 -0.60 -1.52
N PRO A 28 11.00 -1.46 -1.85
CA PRO A 28 10.93 -2.30 -3.03
C PRO A 28 9.62 -3.10 -3.06
N CYS A 29 9.00 -3.18 -4.24
CA CYS A 29 7.76 -3.92 -4.41
C CYS A 29 7.99 -5.42 -4.23
N ASP A 30 7.26 -6.04 -3.32
CA ASP A 30 7.32 -7.47 -3.05
C ASP A 30 5.89 -8.05 -2.97
N SER A 31 5.58 -8.99 -3.86
CA SER A 31 4.26 -9.65 -3.90
C SER A 31 3.98 -10.55 -2.70
N ASN A 32 5.02 -11.00 -1.99
CA ASN A 32 4.89 -11.84 -0.79
C ASN A 32 4.74 -11.00 0.48
N ASN A 33 4.92 -9.69 0.41
CA ASN A 33 4.86 -8.82 1.57
C ASN A 33 3.43 -8.33 1.82
N ALA A 34 2.78 -8.90 2.85
CA ALA A 34 1.43 -8.50 3.26
C ALA A 34 1.34 -7.03 3.70
N PHE A 35 2.44 -6.44 4.19
CA PHE A 35 2.48 -5.03 4.59
C PHE A 35 2.51 -4.04 3.42
N GLN A 36 2.60 -4.55 2.19
CA GLN A 36 2.46 -3.78 0.96
C GLN A 36 1.08 -3.95 0.31
N GLN A 37 0.18 -4.73 0.92
CA GLN A 37 -1.17 -4.98 0.41
C GLN A 37 -2.19 -4.03 1.06
N PHE A 38 -2.93 -3.31 0.23
CA PHE A 38 -3.93 -2.32 0.62
C PHE A 38 -5.28 -2.69 0.00
N THR A 39 -6.32 -2.56 0.81
CA THR A 39 -7.71 -2.70 0.38
C THR A 39 -8.39 -1.34 0.44
N PHE A 40 -8.90 -0.87 -0.69
CA PHE A 40 -9.62 0.38 -0.74
C PHE A 40 -11.09 0.15 -0.39
N LYS A 41 -11.54 0.73 0.71
CA LYS A 41 -12.96 0.78 1.04
C LYS A 41 -13.54 2.07 0.49
N ALA A 42 -14.48 1.95 -0.44
CA ALA A 42 -15.24 3.11 -0.91
C ALA A 42 -15.99 3.73 0.28
N LEU A 43 -15.75 5.01 0.53
CA LEU A 43 -16.46 5.77 1.54
C LEU A 43 -17.70 6.39 0.88
N LYS A 44 -18.90 6.03 1.34
CA LYS A 44 -20.13 6.72 0.93
C LYS A 44 -20.24 7.99 1.78
N PRO A 45 -20.21 9.19 1.19
CA PRO A 45 -20.40 10.42 1.95
C PRO A 45 -21.78 10.37 2.62
N ARG A 46 -21.83 10.72 3.91
CA ARG A 46 -23.09 11.04 4.60
C ARG A 46 -23.30 12.54 4.41
N PHE A 47 -24.34 12.88 3.66
CA PHE A 47 -24.86 14.24 3.56
C PHE A 47 -25.86 14.49 4.69
#